data_AF-A0A948BKP9-F1
#
_entry.id   AF-A0A948BKP9-F1
#
_cell.length_a   1.000
_cell.length_b   1.000
_cell.length_c   1.000
_cell.angle_alpha   90.00
_cell.angle_beta   90.00
_cell.angle_gamma   90.00
#
_symmetry.space_group_name_H-M   'P 1'
#
loop_
_entity.id
_entity.type
_entity.pdbx_description
1 polymer ?
#
loop_
_entity_poly.entity_id
_entity_poly.type
_entity_poly.pdbx_seq_one_letter_code
_entity_poly.pdbx_strand_id
1 'polypeptide(L)'
;MKKATPPFLAFLLSISLFCCLNTNDSFALENSQCMECHGDQSLARSGTEDINQSYINIDLFVDEERFNHSVHHTNEITCVDCHADITELIPQGHKSRTSRQAAQLGFNFDNEVPHKADLAPVICTSCHEEQGSAFISSSHMKARRKGIVMNCYACHDYHYVEHLEAASVAKRGSTFCLRCHNPYQSHDWLSQKAAHFDSVECSVCHAPQAKRHIHLNFYDLVTTKSLSGDEILNILAISEAEFMSRMDKNTDGRINTDEFDDLILMLRQKTVYPIVHAELVVEPGPAVHSVTKEGAIRECTQCHAPNSPFFSAVTIALSRTNGMVDHFEVDRAILEGYHTRHFSALGGTRIKLLDKIGLLMLVGAVAGIFTHLFARVVTIPIRRKRDKNSPADQKSADPDRK
;
A
#
# COMPACT_ATOMS: atom_id res chain seq x y z
N MET A 1 -58.85 54.30 37.98
CA MET A 1 -57.74 55.28 37.89
C MET A 1 -56.43 54.52 37.76
N LYS A 2 -55.67 54.82 36.69
CA LYS A 2 -54.38 54.21 36.32
C LYS A 2 -53.28 54.57 37.34
N LYS A 3 -52.44 53.61 37.76
CA LYS A 3 -51.03 53.78 38.18
C LYS A 3 -50.31 52.45 37.91
N ALA A 4 -49.68 52.27 36.75
CA ALA A 4 -48.27 52.58 36.46
C ALA A 4 -47.30 51.67 37.24
N THR A 5 -46.96 50.52 36.66
CA THR A 5 -45.79 49.71 37.00
C THR A 5 -44.54 50.32 36.35
N PRO A 6 -43.38 50.39 37.04
CA PRO A 6 -42.21 51.08 36.54
C PRO A 6 -41.46 50.27 35.46
N PRO A 7 -40.84 50.91 34.46
CA PRO A 7 -40.17 50.25 33.33
C PRO A 7 -38.76 49.75 33.67
N PHE A 8 -38.48 49.39 34.92
CA PHE A 8 -37.13 49.08 35.38
C PHE A 8 -36.77 47.58 35.26
N LEU A 9 -37.75 46.68 35.21
CA LEU A 9 -37.47 45.23 35.14
C LEU A 9 -37.23 44.72 33.71
N ALA A 10 -37.80 45.38 32.70
CA ALA A 10 -37.62 44.98 31.30
C ALA A 10 -36.24 45.39 30.75
N PHE A 11 -35.61 46.43 31.32
CA PHE A 11 -34.31 46.93 30.86
C PHE A 11 -33.13 46.09 31.39
N LEU A 12 -33.29 45.47 32.57
CA LEU A 12 -32.26 44.62 33.17
C LEU A 12 -32.19 43.22 32.53
N LEU A 13 -33.30 42.72 31.97
CA LEU A 13 -33.30 41.44 31.24
C LEU A 13 -32.68 41.58 29.83
N SER A 14 -32.79 42.75 29.20
CA SER A 14 -32.18 43.02 27.89
C SER A 14 -30.68 43.30 27.95
N ILE A 15 -30.16 43.83 29.06
CA ILE A 15 -28.71 44.07 29.23
C ILE A 15 -27.97 42.77 29.59
N SER A 16 -28.62 41.84 30.31
CA SER A 16 -28.01 40.54 30.62
C SER A 16 -27.95 39.58 29.42
N LEU A 17 -28.76 39.81 28.37
CA LEU A 17 -28.74 39.01 27.13
C LEU A 17 -27.73 39.54 26.10
N PHE A 18 -27.28 40.79 26.23
CA PHE A 18 -26.28 41.39 25.34
C PHE A 18 -24.83 41.17 25.80
N CYS A 19 -24.62 40.74 27.05
CA CYS A 19 -23.29 40.47 27.59
C CYS A 19 -22.74 39.07 27.29
N CYS A 20 -23.53 38.17 26.69
CA CYS A 20 -23.09 36.81 26.31
C CYS A 20 -22.80 36.63 24.80
N LEU A 21 -22.79 37.72 24.02
CA LEU A 21 -22.52 37.71 22.57
C LEU A 21 -21.19 38.40 22.20
N ASN A 22 -20.26 38.53 23.15
CA ASN A 22 -18.86 38.68 22.79
C ASN A 22 -18.25 37.29 22.76
N THR A 23 -18.51 36.56 21.67
CA THR A 23 -17.53 35.58 21.21
C THR A 23 -16.30 36.40 20.86
N ASN A 24 -15.36 36.50 21.81
CA ASN A 24 -13.98 36.70 21.42
C ASN A 24 -13.64 35.44 20.63
N ASP A 25 -13.91 35.47 19.33
CA ASP A 25 -13.37 34.49 18.40
C ASP A 25 -11.86 34.64 18.53
N SER A 26 -11.26 33.75 19.35
CA SER A 26 -9.85 33.46 19.24
C SER A 26 -9.69 32.81 17.88
N PHE A 27 -9.51 33.62 16.84
CA PHE A 27 -9.23 33.14 15.49
C PHE A 27 -7.90 32.39 15.56
N ALA A 28 -7.99 31.07 15.63
CA ALA A 28 -6.87 30.21 15.31
C ALA A 28 -6.49 30.47 13.85
N LEU A 29 -5.19 30.47 13.55
CA LEU A 29 -4.73 30.65 12.18
C LEU A 29 -5.23 29.49 11.31
N GLU A 30 -5.95 29.82 10.24
CA GLU A 30 -6.45 28.85 9.28
C GLU A 30 -5.44 28.62 8.16
N ASN A 31 -5.44 27.41 7.58
CA ASN A 31 -4.58 27.10 6.43
C ASN A 31 -4.81 28.06 5.26
N SER A 32 -6.05 28.49 5.03
CA SER A 32 -6.44 29.44 3.98
C SER A 32 -5.56 30.70 4.00
N GLN A 33 -5.27 31.23 5.19
CA GLN A 33 -4.44 32.42 5.38
C GLN A 33 -2.98 32.18 4.99
N CYS A 34 -2.47 30.96 5.20
CA CYS A 34 -1.13 30.58 4.73
C CYS A 34 -1.11 30.44 3.20
N MET A 35 -2.16 29.85 2.63
CA MET A 35 -2.27 29.55 1.20
C MET A 35 -2.47 30.80 0.34
N GLU A 36 -2.93 31.93 0.89
CA GLU A 36 -2.96 33.23 0.19
C GLU A 36 -1.60 33.60 -0.44
N CYS A 37 -0.50 33.21 0.21
CA CYS A 37 0.85 33.39 -0.34
C CYS A 37 1.47 32.05 -0.76
N HIS A 38 1.39 31.02 0.09
CA HIS A 38 2.05 29.74 -0.17
C HIS A 38 1.40 28.93 -1.30
N GLY A 39 0.19 29.27 -1.74
CA GLY A 39 -0.44 28.70 -2.93
C GLY A 39 0.09 29.28 -4.26
N ASP A 40 0.99 30.26 -4.24
CA ASP A 40 1.59 30.83 -5.45
C ASP A 40 2.83 30.01 -5.89
N GLN A 41 2.75 29.41 -7.08
CA GLN A 41 3.84 28.61 -7.69
C GLN A 41 5.12 29.41 -7.96
N SER A 42 5.03 30.74 -7.97
CA SER A 42 6.20 31.61 -8.15
C SER A 42 6.87 32.00 -6.83
N LEU A 43 6.27 31.67 -5.69
CA LEU A 43 6.80 32.03 -4.38
C LEU A 43 8.07 31.24 -4.07
N ALA A 44 9.19 31.96 -4.00
CA ALA A 44 10.48 31.40 -3.64
C ALA A 44 11.26 32.38 -2.77
N ARG A 45 12.19 31.85 -1.96
CA ARG A 45 13.20 32.64 -1.26
C ARG A 45 14.60 32.28 -1.73
N SER A 46 15.52 33.22 -1.67
CA SER A 46 16.94 32.92 -1.82
C SER A 46 17.51 32.37 -0.52
N GLY A 47 18.32 31.30 -0.60
CA GLY A 47 19.02 30.73 0.54
C GLY A 47 20.38 30.17 0.16
N THR A 48 21.23 29.92 1.16
CA THR A 48 22.58 29.36 1.00
C THR A 48 22.66 27.90 1.47
N GLU A 49 21.55 27.16 1.35
CA GLU A 49 21.38 25.81 1.90
C GLU A 49 22.13 24.72 1.10
N ASP A 50 22.82 25.10 0.03
CA ASP A 50 23.73 24.23 -0.72
C ASP A 50 25.06 23.98 0.01
N ILE A 51 25.66 22.81 -0.24
CA ILE A 51 27.00 22.42 0.22
C ILE A 51 28.09 23.43 -0.19
N ASN A 52 27.89 24.22 -1.25
CA ASN A 52 28.84 25.24 -1.71
C ASN A 52 28.51 26.66 -1.23
N GLN A 53 27.52 26.83 -0.33
CA GLN A 53 27.03 28.15 0.11
C GLN A 53 26.63 29.07 -1.06
N SER A 54 26.30 28.49 -2.21
CA SER A 54 25.84 29.23 -3.37
C SER A 54 24.38 29.62 -3.17
N TYR A 55 24.01 30.81 -3.66
CA TYR A 55 22.63 31.25 -3.63
C TYR A 55 21.77 30.36 -4.52
N ILE A 56 20.78 29.69 -3.90
CA ILE A 56 19.77 28.91 -4.59
C ILE A 56 18.39 29.51 -4.33
N ASN A 57 17.52 29.42 -5.32
CA ASN A 57 16.10 29.70 -5.14
C ASN A 57 15.47 28.46 -4.50
N ILE A 58 14.92 28.66 -3.31
CA ILE A 58 14.20 27.65 -2.54
C ILE A 58 12.71 27.93 -2.76
N ASP A 59 12.05 26.97 -3.40
CA ASP A 59 10.61 27.00 -3.65
C ASP A 59 9.85 26.92 -2.30
N LEU A 60 8.88 27.81 -2.12
CA LEU A 60 8.01 27.88 -0.95
C LEU A 60 6.55 27.54 -1.29
N PHE A 61 6.27 27.20 -2.54
CA PHE A 61 4.96 26.80 -3.00
C PHE A 61 4.48 25.52 -2.31
N VAL A 62 3.23 25.56 -1.88
CA VAL A 62 2.45 24.42 -1.42
C VAL A 62 1.21 24.32 -2.30
N ASP A 63 1.04 23.18 -2.96
CA ASP A 63 -0.13 22.84 -3.75
C ASP A 63 -1.29 22.53 -2.80
N GLU A 64 -2.27 23.42 -2.75
CA GLU A 64 -3.42 23.32 -1.85
C GLU A 64 -4.24 22.06 -2.09
N GLU A 65 -4.49 21.72 -3.35
CA GLU A 65 -5.27 20.54 -3.69
C GLU A 65 -4.55 19.27 -3.25
N ARG A 66 -3.23 19.18 -3.46
CA ARG A 66 -2.45 18.02 -3.00
C ARG A 66 -2.33 17.98 -1.48
N PHE A 67 -2.15 19.12 -0.81
CA PHE A 67 -2.10 19.18 0.65
C PHE A 67 -3.42 18.74 1.26
N ASN A 68 -4.55 19.14 0.69
CA ASN A 68 -5.89 18.77 1.16
C ASN A 68 -6.16 17.25 1.07
N HIS A 69 -5.45 16.53 0.20
CA HIS A 69 -5.48 15.08 0.12
C HIS A 69 -4.43 14.38 1.00
N SER A 70 -3.59 15.13 1.71
CA SER A 70 -2.59 14.55 2.60
C SER A 70 -3.22 13.97 3.87
N VAL A 71 -2.58 12.97 4.46
CA VAL A 71 -3.04 12.37 5.72
C VAL A 71 -3.05 13.38 6.87
N HIS A 72 -2.20 14.41 6.82
CA HIS A 72 -2.20 15.46 7.83
C HIS A 72 -3.46 16.33 7.72
N HIS A 73 -3.80 16.79 6.53
CA HIS A 73 -5.01 17.60 6.33
C HIS A 73 -6.29 16.81 6.63
N THR A 74 -6.39 15.55 6.18
CA THR A 74 -7.58 14.73 6.43
C THR A 74 -7.80 14.41 7.91
N ASN A 75 -6.76 14.57 8.74
CA ASN A 75 -6.81 14.47 10.20
C ASN A 75 -6.83 15.84 10.89
N GLU A 76 -7.24 16.89 10.18
CA GLU A 76 -7.43 18.26 10.68
C GLU A 76 -6.13 18.92 11.21
N ILE A 77 -4.96 18.45 10.78
CA ILE A 77 -3.67 19.08 11.11
C ILE A 77 -3.45 20.29 10.19
N THR A 78 -3.25 21.45 10.80
CA THR A 78 -3.01 22.74 10.14
C THR A 78 -1.52 23.02 9.95
N CYS A 79 -1.20 24.04 9.12
CA CYS A 79 0.16 24.48 8.89
C CYS A 79 0.88 24.83 10.20
N VAL A 80 0.19 25.52 11.10
CA VAL A 80 0.76 26.02 12.37
C VAL A 80 0.91 24.93 13.44
N ASP A 81 0.27 23.78 13.29
CA ASP A 81 0.50 22.63 14.17
C ASP A 81 1.91 22.07 14.00
N CYS A 82 2.43 22.11 12.76
CA CYS A 82 3.82 21.74 12.46
C CYS A 82 4.78 22.93 12.57
N HIS A 83 4.36 24.10 12.05
CA HIS A 83 5.10 25.36 12.12
C HIS A 83 4.74 26.14 13.38
N ALA A 84 4.89 25.49 14.54
CA ALA A 84 4.43 25.98 15.84
C ALA A 84 5.10 27.27 16.34
N ASP A 85 6.17 27.74 15.67
CA ASP A 85 6.77 29.05 15.95
C ASP A 85 6.02 30.21 15.28
N ILE A 86 4.99 29.93 14.47
CA ILE A 86 4.01 30.90 13.96
C ILE A 86 2.82 30.95 14.92
N THR A 87 2.79 31.94 15.81
CA THR A 87 1.68 32.14 16.75
C THR A 87 0.67 33.19 16.28
N GLU A 88 1.07 34.06 15.37
CA GLU A 88 0.25 35.12 14.78
C GLU A 88 0.81 35.51 13.41
N LEU A 89 -0.07 35.96 12.51
CA LEU A 89 0.33 36.63 11.28
C LEU A 89 0.35 38.15 11.53
N ILE A 90 1.50 38.76 11.32
CA ILE A 90 1.72 40.18 11.48
C ILE A 90 1.36 40.87 10.16
N PRO A 91 0.53 41.94 10.17
CA PRO A 91 0.22 42.70 8.97
C PRO A 91 1.49 43.24 8.28
N GLN A 92 1.52 43.20 6.94
CA GLN A 92 2.62 43.76 6.14
C GLN A 92 2.90 45.21 6.55
N GLY A 93 4.17 45.59 6.71
CA GLY A 93 4.57 46.92 7.22
C GLY A 93 5.05 46.97 8.68
N HIS A 94 4.91 45.88 9.44
CA HIS A 94 5.41 45.78 10.82
C HIS A 94 6.68 44.93 10.90
N LYS A 95 7.62 45.33 11.77
CA LYS A 95 8.92 44.68 11.93
C LYS A 95 8.76 43.27 12.50
N SER A 96 8.67 42.26 11.63
CA SER A 96 8.98 40.87 11.96
C SER A 96 10.39 40.82 12.56
N ARG A 97 10.57 40.15 13.70
CA ARG A 97 11.86 40.07 14.39
C ARG A 97 12.83 39.30 13.50
N THR A 98 13.74 40.01 12.85
CA THR A 98 14.81 39.40 12.07
C THR A 98 15.55 38.36 12.88
N SER A 99 15.78 37.19 12.27
CA SER A 99 16.82 36.30 12.76
C SER A 99 18.14 37.08 12.72
N ARG A 100 19.00 36.94 13.75
CA ARG A 100 20.33 37.58 13.76
C ARG A 100 21.16 37.24 12.51
N GLN A 101 20.82 36.14 11.85
CA GLN A 101 21.46 35.65 10.64
C GLN A 101 20.98 36.39 9.37
N ALA A 102 19.68 36.67 9.23
CA ALA A 102 19.13 37.47 8.13
C ALA A 102 19.69 38.91 8.13
N ALA A 103 19.79 39.52 9.32
CA ALA A 103 20.39 40.85 9.50
C ALA A 103 21.88 40.89 9.16
N GLN A 104 22.60 39.77 9.31
CA GLN A 104 24.04 39.67 9.05
C GLN A 104 24.37 39.38 7.57
N LEU A 105 23.39 38.91 6.79
CA LEU A 105 23.52 38.59 5.35
C LEU A 105 22.95 39.68 4.42
N GLY A 106 22.49 40.81 4.96
CA GLY A 106 21.96 41.92 4.16
C GLY A 106 20.56 41.67 3.58
N PHE A 107 19.87 40.61 3.99
CA PHE A 107 18.48 40.34 3.63
C PHE A 107 17.56 41.09 4.59
N ASN A 108 17.13 42.26 4.16
CA ASN A 108 16.15 43.07 4.88
C ASN A 108 14.73 42.63 4.45
N PHE A 109 14.27 41.46 4.93
CA PHE A 109 12.84 41.10 4.85
C PHE A 109 11.97 41.91 5.82
N ASP A 110 12.58 42.84 6.56
CA ASP A 110 11.93 43.71 7.53
C ASP A 110 10.79 44.45 6.81
N ASN A 111 9.58 43.95 7.07
CA ASN A 111 8.26 44.47 6.72
C ASN A 111 7.53 43.84 5.52
N GLU A 112 8.07 42.83 4.82
CA GLU A 112 7.45 42.30 3.58
C GLU A 112 6.71 40.95 3.73
N VAL A 113 6.95 40.20 4.81
CA VAL A 113 6.33 38.87 5.02
C VAL A 113 5.53 38.82 6.33
N PRO A 114 4.39 38.10 6.36
CA PRO A 114 3.45 38.15 7.48
C PRO A 114 3.88 37.32 8.71
N HIS A 115 5.02 36.65 8.66
CA HIS A 115 5.61 35.94 9.80
C HIS A 115 7.14 35.96 9.71
N LYS A 116 7.85 35.28 10.61
CA LYS A 116 9.30 35.17 10.56
C LYS A 116 9.73 34.42 9.29
N ALA A 117 10.67 34.98 8.52
CA ALA A 117 11.16 34.37 7.28
C ALA A 117 11.90 33.05 7.54
N ASP A 118 12.68 32.98 8.63
CA ASP A 118 13.38 31.76 9.04
C ASP A 118 12.61 31.06 10.17
N LEU A 119 11.82 30.05 9.83
CA LEU A 119 11.08 29.25 10.81
C LEU A 119 11.99 28.24 11.53
N ALA A 120 11.56 27.82 12.72
CA ALA A 120 12.16 26.70 13.41
C ALA A 120 11.94 25.39 12.61
N PRO A 121 12.87 24.44 12.67
CA PRO A 121 12.66 23.13 12.04
C PRO A 121 11.47 22.40 12.65
N VAL A 122 10.62 21.81 11.81
CA VAL A 122 9.49 20.98 12.24
C VAL A 122 10.00 19.72 12.95
N ILE A 123 9.47 19.45 14.15
CA ILE A 123 9.87 18.30 14.97
C ILE A 123 8.81 17.21 14.85
N CYS A 124 8.98 16.31 13.87
CA CYS A 124 8.05 15.21 13.61
C CYS A 124 7.80 14.33 14.86
N THR A 125 8.82 14.16 15.70
CA THR A 125 8.76 13.31 16.90
C THR A 125 7.98 13.91 18.05
N SER A 126 7.46 15.14 17.92
CA SER A 126 6.50 15.70 18.88
C SER A 126 5.18 14.89 18.88
N CYS A 127 4.80 14.35 17.72
CA CYS A 127 3.65 13.44 17.57
C CYS A 127 4.09 12.00 17.23
N HIS A 128 5.18 11.81 16.48
CA HIS A 128 5.67 10.50 16.01
C HIS A 128 6.87 9.97 16.82
N GLU A 129 6.75 9.96 18.15
CA GLU A 129 7.85 9.58 19.05
C GLU A 129 8.32 8.13 18.83
N GLU A 130 7.40 7.20 18.66
CA GLU A 130 7.71 5.78 18.48
C GLU A 130 8.44 5.51 17.16
N GLN A 131 7.99 6.16 16.08
CA GLN A 131 8.61 6.09 14.75
C GLN A 131 10.02 6.71 14.80
N GLY A 132 10.17 7.86 15.48
CA GLY A 132 11.48 8.48 15.70
C GLY A 132 12.44 7.56 16.47
N SER A 133 11.95 6.94 17.54
CA SER A 133 12.72 6.00 18.36
C SER A 133 13.16 4.77 17.57
N ALA A 134 12.27 4.20 16.75
CA ALA A 134 12.59 3.11 15.83
C ALA A 134 13.64 3.54 14.79
N PHE A 135 13.47 4.71 14.18
CA PHE A 135 14.37 5.24 13.15
C PHE A 135 15.81 5.42 13.63
N ILE A 136 16.02 5.81 14.91
CA ILE A 136 17.36 5.96 15.49
C ILE A 136 18.18 4.67 15.39
N SER A 137 17.53 3.51 15.45
CA SER A 137 18.18 2.19 15.38
C SER A 137 18.50 1.72 13.94
N SER A 138 17.93 2.40 12.94
CA SER A 138 17.98 2.01 11.53
C SER A 138 19.39 2.11 10.93
N SER A 139 19.61 1.38 9.83
CA SER A 139 20.82 1.51 9.00
C SER A 139 20.96 2.91 8.40
N HIS A 140 19.85 3.63 8.15
CA HIS A 140 19.88 5.01 7.66
C HIS A 140 20.43 5.98 8.70
N MET A 141 20.00 5.88 9.97
CA MET A 141 20.57 6.72 11.04
C MET A 141 22.06 6.40 11.25
N LYS A 142 22.45 5.13 11.19
CA LYS A 142 23.86 4.72 11.30
C LYS A 142 24.72 5.28 10.15
N ALA A 143 24.15 5.48 8.96
CA ALA A 143 24.83 6.05 7.81
C ALA A 143 25.27 7.51 8.01
N ARG A 144 24.67 8.23 8.98
CA ARG A 144 25.10 9.58 9.37
C ARG A 144 26.57 9.65 9.79
N ARG A 145 27.11 8.58 10.37
CA ARG A 145 28.55 8.48 10.72
C ARG A 145 29.47 8.50 9.48
N LYS A 146 28.91 8.24 8.30
CA LYS A 146 29.60 8.28 7.00
C LYS A 146 29.28 9.56 6.22
N GLY A 147 28.67 10.56 6.85
CA GLY A 147 28.31 11.84 6.23
C GLY A 147 27.00 11.81 5.42
N ILE A 148 26.27 10.69 5.40
CA ILE A 148 24.98 10.58 4.70
C ILE A 148 23.87 10.89 5.71
N VAL A 149 23.21 12.04 5.55
CA VAL A 149 22.09 12.45 6.40
C VAL A 149 20.78 12.00 5.77
N MET A 150 19.95 11.32 6.55
CA MET A 150 18.62 10.89 6.15
C MET A 150 17.60 11.43 7.17
N ASN A 151 16.65 12.22 6.70
CA ASN A 151 15.56 12.77 7.51
C ASN A 151 14.26 12.00 7.21
N CYS A 152 13.22 12.19 8.02
CA CYS A 152 11.92 11.54 7.82
C CYS A 152 11.38 11.77 6.41
N TYR A 153 11.51 13.01 5.92
CA TYR A 153 11.01 13.41 4.61
C TYR A 153 11.80 12.86 3.40
N ALA A 154 12.90 12.14 3.66
CA ALA A 154 13.69 11.54 2.58
C ALA A 154 13.00 10.31 1.98
N CYS A 155 12.15 9.63 2.76
CA CYS A 155 11.39 8.47 2.30
C CYS A 155 9.95 8.84 1.95
N HIS A 156 9.26 9.58 2.82
CA HIS A 156 7.87 10.00 2.62
C HIS A 156 7.78 11.52 2.59
N ASP A 157 6.73 12.09 2.00
CA ASP A 157 6.55 13.55 1.99
C ASP A 157 6.15 14.07 3.39
N TYR A 158 6.07 15.39 3.56
CA TYR A 158 5.61 16.07 4.79
C TYR A 158 4.41 17.01 4.54
N HIS A 159 4.31 17.61 3.35
CA HIS A 159 3.11 18.35 2.92
C HIS A 159 2.14 17.46 2.14
N TYR A 160 2.64 16.46 1.43
CA TYR A 160 1.82 15.60 0.54
C TYR A 160 1.88 14.13 0.93
N VAL A 161 1.96 13.84 2.22
CA VAL A 161 1.99 12.46 2.71
C VAL A 161 0.65 11.78 2.41
N GLU A 162 0.66 10.69 1.63
CA GLU A 162 -0.53 9.95 1.20
C GLU A 162 -0.81 8.73 2.09
N HIS A 163 -2.06 8.26 2.13
CA HIS A 163 -2.41 6.96 2.72
C HIS A 163 -1.92 5.83 1.80
N LEU A 164 -0.85 5.13 2.22
CA LEU A 164 -0.24 4.05 1.43
C LEU A 164 -0.57 2.65 1.95
N GLU A 165 -1.48 2.55 2.91
CA GLU A 165 -1.83 1.28 3.55
C GLU A 165 -2.40 0.26 2.55
N ALA A 166 -3.33 0.68 1.67
CA ALA A 166 -3.85 -0.14 0.57
C ALA A 166 -3.02 -0.02 -0.72
N ALA A 167 -1.90 0.72 -0.73
CA ALA A 167 -1.11 0.89 -1.94
C ALA A 167 -0.36 -0.39 -2.32
N SER A 168 -0.15 -0.57 -3.63
CA SER A 168 0.62 -1.70 -4.15
C SER A 168 2.10 -1.63 -3.75
N VAL A 169 2.77 -2.78 -3.77
CA VAL A 169 4.22 -2.94 -3.59
C VAL A 169 4.99 -2.02 -4.53
N ALA A 170 4.56 -1.89 -5.78
CA ALA A 170 5.18 -1.00 -6.75
C ALA A 170 5.11 0.47 -6.32
N LYS A 171 3.93 0.95 -5.90
CA LYS A 171 3.75 2.33 -5.41
C LYS A 171 4.58 2.54 -4.14
N ARG A 172 4.47 1.67 -3.13
CA ARG A 172 5.24 1.75 -1.88
C ARG A 172 6.75 1.77 -2.13
N GLY A 173 7.26 0.88 -2.96
CA GLY A 173 8.67 0.81 -3.33
C GLY A 173 9.16 2.08 -4.02
N SER A 174 8.38 2.60 -4.97
CA SER A 174 8.70 3.85 -5.69
C SER A 174 8.68 5.08 -4.79
N THR A 175 7.77 5.13 -3.80
CA THR A 175 7.69 6.22 -2.84
C THR A 175 8.91 6.23 -1.92
N PHE A 176 9.23 5.09 -1.29
CA PHE A 176 10.18 5.08 -0.18
C PHE A 176 11.62 4.73 -0.56
N CYS A 177 11.81 3.72 -1.40
CA CYS A 177 13.11 3.04 -1.51
C CYS A 177 13.80 3.31 -2.85
N LEU A 178 13.06 3.21 -3.95
CA LEU A 178 13.62 3.15 -5.30
C LEU A 178 14.14 4.51 -5.81
N ARG A 179 13.86 5.60 -5.09
CA ARG A 179 14.44 6.93 -5.35
C ARG A 179 15.96 6.94 -5.17
N CYS A 180 16.48 6.06 -4.30
CA CYS A 180 17.90 5.99 -3.95
C CYS A 180 18.49 4.59 -4.13
N HIS A 181 17.71 3.53 -3.90
CA HIS A 181 18.18 2.14 -3.96
C HIS A 181 17.80 1.46 -5.27
N ASN A 182 18.80 0.92 -5.98
CA ASN A 182 18.58 -0.03 -7.06
C ASN A 182 18.72 -1.47 -6.51
N PRO A 183 17.61 -2.21 -6.31
CA PRO A 183 17.67 -3.51 -5.66
C PRO A 183 18.33 -4.58 -6.54
N TYR A 184 18.38 -4.40 -7.87
CA TYR A 184 18.98 -5.38 -8.78
C TYR A 184 20.50 -5.52 -8.62
N GLN A 185 21.17 -4.50 -8.08
CA GLN A 185 22.63 -4.47 -7.91
C GLN A 185 23.13 -5.11 -6.61
N SER A 186 22.25 -5.44 -5.66
CA SER A 186 22.66 -5.86 -4.30
C SER A 186 22.00 -7.13 -3.80
N HIS A 187 21.13 -7.75 -4.60
CA HIS A 187 20.35 -8.94 -4.23
C HIS A 187 20.68 -10.17 -5.09
N ASP A 188 21.94 -10.36 -5.49
CA ASP A 188 22.37 -11.53 -6.31
C ASP A 188 22.07 -12.89 -5.66
N TRP A 189 21.92 -12.93 -4.35
CA TRP A 189 21.53 -14.11 -3.60
C TRP A 189 20.05 -14.50 -3.80
N LEU A 190 19.21 -13.55 -4.21
CA LEU A 190 17.78 -13.76 -4.38
C LEU A 190 17.51 -14.27 -5.80
N SER A 191 17.01 -15.49 -5.91
CA SER A 191 16.57 -16.04 -7.19
C SER A 191 15.31 -15.30 -7.68
N GLN A 192 15.13 -15.19 -9.00
CA GLN A 192 13.95 -14.55 -9.59
C GLN A 192 13.65 -13.17 -8.99
N LYS A 193 14.67 -12.29 -8.91
CA LYS A 193 14.58 -10.97 -8.26
C LYS A 193 13.39 -10.13 -8.73
N ALA A 194 13.11 -10.13 -10.03
CA ALA A 194 11.99 -9.38 -10.61
C ALA A 194 10.65 -9.79 -9.99
N ALA A 195 10.36 -11.09 -9.97
CA ALA A 195 9.13 -11.62 -9.37
C ALA A 195 9.02 -11.30 -7.87
N HIS A 196 10.14 -11.28 -7.13
CA HIS A 196 10.12 -10.84 -5.74
C HIS A 196 9.80 -9.36 -5.60
N PHE A 197 10.43 -8.49 -6.40
CA PHE A 197 10.20 -7.04 -6.29
C PHE A 197 8.83 -6.60 -6.83
N ASP A 198 8.19 -7.43 -7.67
CA ASP A 198 6.82 -7.20 -8.14
C ASP A 198 5.77 -7.52 -7.07
N SER A 199 6.08 -8.36 -6.07
CA SER A 199 5.08 -8.88 -5.13
C SER A 199 5.47 -8.81 -3.65
N VAL A 200 6.69 -8.42 -3.31
CA VAL A 200 7.20 -8.35 -1.94
C VAL A 200 7.80 -6.97 -1.69
N GLU A 201 7.24 -6.24 -0.74
CA GLU A 201 7.74 -4.93 -0.33
C GLU A 201 9.14 -5.03 0.30
N CYS A 202 10.02 -4.06 0.05
CA CYS A 202 11.38 -4.03 0.59
C CYS A 202 11.42 -4.18 2.12
N SER A 203 10.50 -3.52 2.82
CA SER A 203 10.39 -3.52 4.28
C SER A 203 10.06 -4.90 4.86
N VAL A 204 9.46 -5.80 4.08
CA VAL A 204 9.18 -7.17 4.52
C VAL A 204 10.47 -7.87 4.95
N CYS A 205 11.55 -7.71 4.18
CA CYS A 205 12.84 -8.31 4.50
C CYS A 205 13.70 -7.37 5.36
N HIS A 206 13.62 -6.06 5.12
CA HIS A 206 14.50 -5.08 5.76
C HIS A 206 13.99 -4.54 7.11
N ALA A 207 12.76 -4.82 7.51
CA ALA A 207 12.21 -4.52 8.84
C ALA A 207 11.65 -5.82 9.46
N PRO A 208 12.51 -6.76 9.90
CA PRO A 208 12.10 -8.10 10.37
C PRO A 208 11.02 -8.07 11.47
N GLN A 209 11.05 -7.05 12.33
CA GLN A 209 10.11 -6.90 13.45
C GLN A 209 8.76 -6.30 13.07
N ALA A 210 8.61 -5.78 11.84
CA ALA A 210 7.33 -5.25 11.39
C ALA A 210 6.30 -6.38 11.21
N LYS A 211 5.05 -6.10 11.57
CA LYS A 211 3.93 -6.97 11.22
C LYS A 211 3.74 -6.96 9.71
N ARG A 212 3.30 -8.09 9.17
CA ARG A 212 3.16 -8.34 7.73
C ARG A 212 1.80 -8.94 7.46
N HIS A 213 1.29 -8.67 6.28
CA HIS A 213 0.11 -9.31 5.75
C HIS A 213 0.23 -9.42 4.23
N ILE A 214 -0.52 -10.35 3.66
CA ILE A 214 -0.73 -10.41 2.23
C ILE A 214 -1.95 -9.55 1.92
N HIS A 215 -1.74 -8.51 1.14
CA HIS A 215 -2.82 -7.70 0.60
C HIS A 215 -3.28 -8.30 -0.73
N LEU A 216 -4.58 -8.53 -0.87
CA LEU A 216 -5.23 -8.98 -2.10
C LEU A 216 -5.74 -7.79 -2.92
N ASN A 217 -4.99 -7.43 -3.98
CA ASN A 217 -5.36 -6.39 -4.92
C ASN A 217 -6.20 -6.96 -6.07
N PHE A 218 -7.34 -6.33 -6.36
CA PHE A 218 -8.19 -6.73 -7.47
C PHE A 218 -7.76 -6.02 -8.76
N TYR A 219 -7.60 -6.78 -9.83
CA TYR A 219 -7.21 -6.27 -11.13
C TYR A 219 -8.18 -6.79 -12.18
N ASP A 220 -8.84 -5.89 -12.90
CA ASP A 220 -9.77 -6.27 -13.96
C ASP A 220 -9.00 -6.58 -15.25
N LEU A 221 -9.16 -7.81 -15.74
CA LEU A 221 -8.48 -8.29 -16.95
C LEU A 221 -8.97 -7.60 -18.22
N VAL A 222 -10.20 -7.09 -18.24
CA VAL A 222 -10.79 -6.48 -19.45
C VAL A 222 -10.32 -5.04 -19.59
N THR A 223 -10.44 -4.25 -18.52
CA THR A 223 -10.01 -2.84 -18.54
C THR A 223 -8.53 -2.65 -18.24
N THR A 224 -7.82 -3.71 -17.84
CA THR A 224 -6.40 -3.68 -17.45
C THR A 224 -6.09 -2.70 -16.31
N LYS A 225 -7.07 -2.53 -15.41
CA LYS A 225 -7.03 -1.55 -14.33
C LYS A 225 -7.08 -2.23 -12.97
N SER A 226 -6.26 -1.72 -12.04
CA SER A 226 -6.38 -2.07 -10.61
C SER A 226 -7.63 -1.40 -10.04
N LEU A 227 -8.48 -2.18 -9.39
CA LEU A 227 -9.70 -1.68 -8.76
C LEU A 227 -9.39 -1.24 -7.33
N SER A 228 -9.78 -0.03 -6.96
CA SER A 228 -9.71 0.43 -5.57
C SER A 228 -10.84 -0.19 -4.73
N GLY A 229 -10.72 -0.11 -3.40
CA GLY A 229 -11.77 -0.56 -2.49
C GLY A 229 -13.11 0.13 -2.75
N ASP A 230 -13.10 1.46 -2.89
CA ASP A 230 -14.28 2.25 -3.24
C ASP A 230 -14.91 1.82 -4.57
N GLU A 231 -14.09 1.51 -5.59
CA GLU A 231 -14.61 1.03 -6.88
C GLU A 231 -15.32 -0.31 -6.72
N ILE A 232 -14.75 -1.24 -5.95
CA ILE A 232 -15.35 -2.55 -5.66
C ILE A 232 -16.70 -2.36 -4.94
N LEU A 233 -16.73 -1.55 -3.90
CA LEU A 233 -17.95 -1.26 -3.13
C LEU A 233 -19.04 -0.63 -4.01
N ASN A 234 -18.66 0.34 -4.86
CA ASN A 234 -19.56 0.98 -5.81
C ASN A 234 -20.12 0.00 -6.86
N ILE A 235 -19.28 -0.90 -7.40
CA ILE A 235 -19.70 -1.94 -8.36
C ILE A 235 -20.71 -2.90 -7.72
N LEU A 236 -20.47 -3.28 -6.47
CA LEU A 236 -21.33 -4.17 -5.70
C LEU A 236 -22.60 -3.46 -5.17
N ALA A 237 -22.65 -2.13 -5.22
CA ALA A 237 -23.71 -1.29 -4.66
C ALA A 237 -23.97 -1.59 -3.18
N ILE A 238 -22.89 -1.71 -2.40
CA ILE A 238 -22.91 -1.92 -0.95
C ILE A 238 -22.02 -0.90 -0.27
N SER A 239 -22.34 -0.55 0.97
CA SER A 239 -21.44 0.23 1.81
C SER A 239 -20.31 -0.64 2.37
N GLU A 240 -19.23 -0.02 2.80
CA GLU A 240 -18.12 -0.68 3.49
C GLU A 240 -18.58 -1.46 4.72
N ALA A 241 -19.44 -0.86 5.55
CA ALA A 241 -20.00 -1.50 6.75
C ALA A 241 -20.83 -2.75 6.44
N GLU A 242 -21.40 -2.83 5.23
CA GLU A 242 -22.16 -3.98 4.77
C GLU A 242 -21.28 -5.06 4.13
N PHE A 243 -20.02 -4.77 3.80
CA PHE A 243 -19.14 -5.68 3.05
C PHE A 243 -19.04 -7.04 3.73
N MET A 244 -18.60 -7.08 5.00
CA MET A 244 -18.50 -8.35 5.74
C MET A 244 -19.86 -9.03 5.90
N SER A 245 -20.91 -8.29 6.25
CA SER A 245 -22.25 -8.88 6.42
C SER A 245 -22.80 -9.53 5.14
N ARG A 246 -22.30 -9.13 3.97
CA ARG A 246 -22.70 -9.66 2.66
C ARG A 246 -21.78 -10.79 2.19
N MET A 247 -20.49 -10.72 2.50
CA MET A 247 -19.49 -11.68 2.05
C MET A 247 -19.36 -12.88 3.00
N ASP A 248 -19.27 -12.62 4.30
CA ASP A 248 -19.15 -13.62 5.36
C ASP A 248 -20.54 -14.20 5.68
N LYS A 249 -20.90 -15.28 4.96
CA LYS A 249 -22.21 -15.95 5.07
C LYS A 249 -22.29 -16.84 6.30
N ASN A 250 -21.15 -17.39 6.72
CA ASN A 250 -21.08 -18.27 7.88
C ASN A 250 -20.92 -17.49 9.21
N THR A 251 -20.70 -16.17 9.13
CA THR A 251 -20.54 -15.23 10.25
C THR A 251 -19.40 -15.60 11.20
N ASP A 252 -18.31 -16.16 10.67
CA ASP A 252 -17.12 -16.52 11.44
C ASP A 252 -16.06 -15.40 11.52
N GLY A 253 -16.33 -14.27 10.86
CA GLY A 253 -15.47 -13.10 10.81
C GLY A 253 -14.37 -13.17 9.76
N ARG A 254 -14.37 -14.17 8.86
CA ARG A 254 -13.34 -14.38 7.84
C ARG A 254 -13.94 -14.86 6.53
N ILE A 255 -13.47 -14.31 5.42
CA ILE A 255 -13.89 -14.74 4.09
C ILE A 255 -13.19 -16.05 3.72
N ASN A 256 -13.95 -17.15 3.61
CA ASN A 256 -13.45 -18.45 3.18
C ASN A 256 -13.44 -18.59 1.64
N THR A 257 -12.96 -19.72 1.12
CA THR A 257 -12.81 -19.94 -0.33
C THR A 257 -14.13 -19.86 -1.10
N ASP A 258 -15.22 -20.38 -0.53
CA ASP A 258 -16.52 -20.43 -1.22
C ASP A 258 -17.15 -19.03 -1.27
N GLU A 259 -17.04 -18.28 -0.17
CA GLU A 259 -17.47 -16.88 -0.08
C GLU A 259 -16.67 -15.96 -1.00
N PHE A 260 -15.37 -16.22 -1.12
CA PHE A 260 -14.51 -15.50 -2.05
C PHE A 260 -14.88 -15.78 -3.51
N ASP A 261 -15.16 -17.04 -3.86
CA ASP A 261 -15.64 -17.40 -5.20
C ASP A 261 -16.98 -16.71 -5.51
N ASP A 262 -17.86 -16.59 -4.52
CA ASP A 262 -19.11 -15.84 -4.63
C ASP A 262 -18.87 -14.34 -4.86
N LEU A 263 -17.94 -13.71 -4.14
CA LEU A 263 -17.53 -12.32 -4.38
C LEU A 263 -17.07 -12.12 -5.83
N ILE A 264 -16.19 -13.00 -6.32
CA ILE A 264 -15.71 -12.94 -7.70
C ILE A 264 -16.86 -13.13 -8.70
N LEU A 265 -17.82 -14.02 -8.40
CA LEU A 265 -19.00 -14.22 -9.23
C LEU A 265 -19.90 -12.96 -9.27
N MET A 266 -20.09 -12.29 -8.13
CA MET A 266 -20.86 -11.05 -8.06
C MET A 266 -20.23 -9.95 -8.92
N LEU A 267 -18.90 -9.80 -8.87
CA LEU A 267 -18.17 -8.85 -9.72
C LEU A 267 -18.33 -9.20 -11.22
N ARG A 268 -18.28 -10.49 -11.58
CA ARG A 268 -18.51 -10.96 -12.96
C ARG A 268 -19.92 -10.68 -13.47
N GLN A 269 -20.93 -10.81 -12.62
CA GLN A 269 -22.31 -10.43 -12.98
C GLN A 269 -22.45 -8.94 -13.28
N LYS A 270 -21.54 -8.11 -12.75
CA LYS A 270 -21.42 -6.68 -13.03
C LYS A 270 -20.42 -6.35 -14.14
N THR A 271 -20.10 -7.33 -15.00
CA THR A 271 -19.18 -7.19 -16.15
C THR A 271 -17.71 -6.91 -15.78
N VAL A 272 -17.32 -7.17 -14.53
CA VAL A 272 -15.94 -7.04 -14.06
C VAL A 272 -15.30 -8.43 -14.00
N TYR A 273 -14.11 -8.60 -14.56
CA TYR A 273 -13.45 -9.91 -14.59
C TYR A 273 -12.18 -9.86 -13.74
N PRO A 274 -12.33 -9.85 -12.41
CA PRO A 274 -11.19 -9.67 -11.52
C PRO A 274 -10.29 -10.90 -11.53
N ILE A 275 -9.00 -10.63 -11.59
CA ILE A 275 -7.95 -11.48 -11.02
C ILE A 275 -7.41 -10.82 -9.76
N VAL A 276 -6.77 -11.61 -8.92
CA VAL A 276 -6.29 -11.16 -7.63
C VAL A 276 -4.77 -11.24 -7.62
N HIS A 277 -4.12 -10.10 -7.43
CA HIS A 277 -2.70 -10.01 -7.17
C HIS A 277 -2.49 -10.03 -5.66
N ALA A 278 -1.84 -11.08 -5.18
CA ALA A 278 -1.42 -11.15 -3.79
C ALA A 278 -0.05 -10.49 -3.65
N GLU A 279 0.05 -9.55 -2.71
CA GLU A 279 1.24 -8.76 -2.46
C GLU A 279 1.60 -8.83 -0.99
N LEU A 280 2.84 -9.19 -0.67
CA LEU A 280 3.33 -9.25 0.71
C LEU A 280 3.85 -7.87 1.11
N VAL A 281 3.17 -7.25 2.07
CA VAL A 281 3.43 -5.91 2.54
C VAL A 281 3.60 -5.88 4.05
N VAL A 282 4.15 -4.78 4.58
CA VAL A 282 4.19 -4.52 6.03
C VAL A 282 3.02 -3.64 6.46
N GLU A 283 2.53 -3.89 7.67
CA GLU A 283 1.58 -3.01 8.35
C GLU A 283 2.30 -1.69 8.70
N PRO A 284 1.71 -0.52 8.39
CA PRO A 284 2.26 0.75 8.83
C PRO A 284 2.40 0.79 10.36
N GLY A 285 3.56 1.23 10.85
CA GLY A 285 3.79 1.31 12.30
C GLY A 285 5.23 1.69 12.67
N PRO A 286 5.55 1.78 13.96
CA PRO A 286 6.90 2.15 14.41
C PRO A 286 7.98 1.21 13.88
N ALA A 287 7.73 -0.10 13.89
CA ALA A 287 8.70 -1.12 13.53
C ALA A 287 9.24 -1.00 12.09
N VAL A 288 8.47 -0.46 11.15
CA VAL A 288 8.92 -0.29 9.75
C VAL A 288 10.01 0.78 9.61
N HIS A 289 10.15 1.68 10.60
CA HIS A 289 11.19 2.72 10.60
C HIS A 289 12.57 2.18 11.04
N SER A 290 12.64 0.96 11.57
CA SER A 290 13.88 0.28 11.98
C SER A 290 14.51 -0.53 10.84
N VAL A 291 14.55 0.04 9.62
CA VAL A 291 15.11 -0.62 8.43
C VAL A 291 16.58 -1.00 8.65
N THR A 292 16.94 -2.25 8.37
CA THR A 292 18.27 -2.83 8.59
C THR A 292 18.84 -3.51 7.35
N LYS A 293 20.16 -3.41 7.16
CA LYS A 293 20.90 -4.13 6.13
C LYS A 293 21.40 -5.49 6.63
N GLU A 294 22.01 -5.51 7.80
CA GLU A 294 22.65 -6.70 8.38
C GLU A 294 21.63 -7.67 8.98
N GLY A 295 20.52 -7.16 9.50
CA GLY A 295 19.43 -7.97 10.06
C GLY A 295 18.32 -8.31 9.05
N ALA A 296 18.55 -8.05 7.76
CA ALA A 296 17.57 -8.33 6.74
C ALA A 296 17.38 -9.84 6.57
N ILE A 297 16.13 -10.28 6.41
CA ILE A 297 15.79 -11.70 6.21
C ILE A 297 16.35 -12.15 4.85
N ARG A 298 17.12 -13.26 4.84
CA ARG A 298 17.69 -13.86 3.63
C ARG A 298 17.45 -15.36 3.52
N GLU A 299 16.94 -15.97 4.59
CA GLU A 299 16.67 -17.39 4.63
C GLU A 299 15.40 -17.71 3.83
N CYS A 300 15.56 -18.35 2.67
CA CYS A 300 14.46 -18.68 1.77
C CYS A 300 13.33 -19.47 2.45
N THR A 301 13.68 -20.31 3.43
CA THR A 301 12.72 -21.15 4.17
C THR A 301 11.76 -20.35 5.04
N GLN A 302 12.08 -19.11 5.43
CA GLN A 302 11.15 -18.27 6.19
C GLN A 302 9.90 -17.95 5.37
N CYS A 303 10.04 -17.82 4.04
CA CYS A 303 8.92 -17.54 3.14
C CYS A 303 8.43 -18.81 2.43
N HIS A 304 9.32 -19.65 1.91
CA HIS A 304 8.96 -20.80 1.07
C HIS A 304 8.59 -22.07 1.85
N ALA A 305 8.57 -22.04 3.18
CA ALA A 305 8.03 -23.14 3.97
C ALA A 305 6.50 -23.26 3.77
N PRO A 306 5.94 -24.48 3.71
CA PRO A 306 4.50 -24.68 3.56
C PRO A 306 3.66 -23.93 4.61
N ASN A 307 4.13 -23.90 5.85
CA ASN A 307 3.48 -23.19 6.96
C ASN A 307 4.22 -21.90 7.33
N SER A 308 4.80 -21.21 6.34
CA SER A 308 5.45 -19.93 6.59
C SER A 308 4.48 -18.98 7.33
N PRO A 309 4.91 -18.36 8.44
CA PRO A 309 4.12 -17.37 9.15
C PRO A 309 3.93 -16.09 8.33
N PHE A 310 4.70 -15.87 7.25
CA PHE A 310 4.56 -14.66 6.44
C PHE A 310 3.30 -14.69 5.56
N PHE A 311 2.68 -15.86 5.42
CA PHE A 311 1.46 -16.04 4.67
C PHE A 311 0.28 -16.42 5.57
N SER A 312 0.36 -16.18 6.89
CA SER A 312 -0.74 -16.51 7.81
C SER A 312 -1.81 -15.42 7.90
N ALA A 313 -1.45 -14.17 7.62
CA ALA A 313 -2.37 -13.04 7.59
C ALA A 313 -2.61 -12.66 6.13
N VAL A 314 -3.83 -12.91 5.64
CA VAL A 314 -4.27 -12.53 4.30
C VAL A 314 -5.46 -11.61 4.47
N THR A 315 -5.43 -10.46 3.80
CA THR A 315 -6.45 -9.44 3.92
C THR A 315 -6.87 -8.88 2.56
N ILE A 316 -8.14 -8.52 2.44
CA ILE A 316 -8.61 -7.57 1.45
C ILE A 316 -8.60 -6.21 2.15
N ALA A 317 -7.90 -5.23 1.59
CA ALA A 317 -7.88 -3.89 2.15
C ALA A 317 -8.77 -2.99 1.29
N LEU A 318 -9.83 -2.43 1.89
CA LEU A 318 -10.71 -1.48 1.22
C LEU A 318 -10.42 -0.08 1.78
N SER A 319 -9.96 0.82 0.91
CA SER A 319 -9.82 2.24 1.28
C SER A 319 -11.18 2.89 1.45
N ARG A 320 -11.31 3.69 2.50
CA ARG A 320 -12.43 4.58 2.78
C ARG A 320 -12.28 5.89 2.03
N THR A 321 -13.39 6.58 1.88
CA THR A 321 -13.46 7.96 1.36
C THR A 321 -12.63 8.97 2.18
N ASN A 322 -12.35 8.69 3.46
CA ASN A 322 -11.50 9.52 4.32
C ASN A 322 -10.01 9.09 4.33
N GLY A 323 -9.63 8.13 3.48
CA GLY A 323 -8.25 7.63 3.36
C GLY A 323 -7.85 6.53 4.34
N MET A 324 -8.68 6.23 5.36
CA MET A 324 -8.46 5.05 6.21
C MET A 324 -8.67 3.76 5.42
N VAL A 325 -8.14 2.64 5.90
CA VAL A 325 -8.24 1.35 5.21
C VAL A 325 -8.79 0.30 6.16
N ASP A 326 -9.91 -0.31 5.77
CA ASP A 326 -10.45 -1.47 6.47
C ASP A 326 -9.80 -2.74 5.94
N HIS A 327 -9.29 -3.57 6.86
CA HIS A 327 -8.72 -4.86 6.56
C HIS A 327 -9.71 -5.96 6.90
N PHE A 328 -10.14 -6.70 5.88
CA PHE A 328 -11.01 -7.86 6.04
C PHE A 328 -10.18 -9.13 5.99
N GLU A 329 -10.28 -9.96 7.03
CA GLU A 329 -9.54 -11.21 7.10
C GLU A 329 -10.05 -12.22 6.07
N VAL A 330 -9.09 -12.88 5.41
CA VAL A 330 -9.33 -13.84 4.36
C VAL A 330 -8.61 -15.14 4.68
N ASP A 331 -9.22 -16.27 4.36
CA ASP A 331 -8.56 -17.56 4.53
C ASP A 331 -7.33 -17.69 3.62
N ARG A 332 -6.22 -18.16 4.19
CA ARG A 332 -4.98 -18.45 3.48
C ARG A 332 -5.20 -19.41 2.30
N ALA A 333 -6.19 -20.30 2.39
CA ALA A 333 -6.51 -21.24 1.32
C ALA A 333 -6.80 -20.54 -0.03
N ILE A 334 -7.22 -19.27 -0.02
CA ILE A 334 -7.47 -18.48 -1.24
C ILE A 334 -6.19 -18.22 -2.03
N LEU A 335 -5.03 -18.17 -1.38
CA LEU A 335 -3.74 -18.06 -2.09
C LEU A 335 -3.43 -19.28 -2.94
N GLU A 336 -3.95 -20.46 -2.56
CA GLU A 336 -3.85 -21.70 -3.33
C GLU A 336 -4.97 -21.84 -4.40
N GLY A 337 -5.81 -20.81 -4.54
CA GLY A 337 -6.94 -20.75 -5.45
C GLY A 337 -6.57 -20.45 -6.90
N TYR A 338 -7.56 -20.48 -7.78
CA TYR A 338 -7.37 -20.24 -9.23
C TYR A 338 -7.46 -18.77 -9.64
N HIS A 339 -8.00 -17.93 -8.74
CA HIS A 339 -8.16 -16.48 -8.91
C HIS A 339 -6.88 -15.69 -8.62
N THR A 340 -6.02 -16.23 -7.77
CA THR A 340 -4.71 -15.68 -7.40
C THR A 340 -3.65 -16.06 -8.43
N ARG A 341 -3.74 -15.45 -9.62
CA ARG A 341 -2.75 -15.63 -10.68
C ARG A 341 -1.63 -14.61 -10.46
N HIS A 342 -0.37 -15.06 -10.43
CA HIS A 342 0.88 -14.30 -10.22
C HIS A 342 1.47 -14.26 -8.81
N PHE A 343 0.87 -14.93 -7.83
CA PHE A 343 1.52 -15.15 -6.52
C PHE A 343 1.74 -16.63 -6.27
N SER A 344 2.82 -17.17 -6.84
CA SER A 344 3.21 -18.58 -6.67
C SER A 344 4.51 -18.67 -5.88
N ALA A 345 4.43 -18.42 -4.58
CA ALA A 345 5.50 -18.78 -3.65
C ALA A 345 5.62 -20.31 -3.59
N LEU A 346 6.69 -20.86 -4.19
CA LEU A 346 7.04 -22.29 -4.14
C LEU A 346 6.90 -22.79 -2.69
N GLY A 347 6.09 -23.83 -2.46
CA GLY A 347 5.84 -24.42 -1.14
C GLY A 347 4.65 -23.82 -0.38
N GLY A 348 4.40 -22.51 -0.47
CA GLY A 348 3.39 -21.82 0.36
C GLY A 348 2.02 -21.59 -0.28
N THR A 349 1.93 -21.63 -1.61
CA THR A 349 0.73 -21.28 -2.42
C THR A 349 0.48 -22.27 -3.57
N ARG A 350 1.02 -23.49 -3.44
CA ARG A 350 0.94 -24.51 -4.50
C ARG A 350 -0.50 -24.99 -4.69
N ILE A 351 -1.03 -24.86 -5.91
CA ILE A 351 -2.38 -25.34 -6.26
C ILE A 351 -2.41 -26.87 -6.26
N LYS A 352 -2.90 -27.48 -5.17
CA LYS A 352 -2.98 -28.94 -4.99
C LYS A 352 -3.83 -29.65 -6.05
N LEU A 353 -4.78 -28.94 -6.67
CA LEU A 353 -5.61 -29.48 -7.75
C LEU A 353 -4.78 -29.86 -8.99
N LEU A 354 -3.80 -29.03 -9.36
CA LEU A 354 -2.94 -29.32 -10.51
C LEU A 354 -2.08 -30.56 -10.27
N ASP A 355 -1.65 -30.80 -9.03
CA ASP A 355 -0.92 -32.02 -8.67
C ASP A 355 -1.78 -33.28 -8.85
N LYS A 356 -3.06 -33.20 -8.42
CA LYS A 356 -4.02 -34.31 -8.60
C LYS A 356 -4.29 -34.59 -10.07
N ILE A 357 -4.46 -33.55 -10.88
CA ILE A 357 -4.65 -33.68 -12.34
C ILE A 357 -3.39 -34.26 -12.99
N GLY A 358 -2.21 -33.77 -12.61
CA GLY A 358 -0.92 -34.29 -13.10
C GLY A 358 -0.73 -35.77 -12.75
N LEU A 359 -1.05 -36.15 -11.52
CA LEU A 359 -1.02 -37.55 -11.08
C LEU A 359 -2.02 -38.41 -11.87
N LEU A 360 -3.25 -37.91 -12.08
CA LEU A 360 -4.28 -38.60 -12.86
C LEU A 360 -3.86 -38.79 -14.32
N MET A 361 -3.23 -37.78 -14.94
CA MET A 361 -2.69 -37.90 -16.29
C MET A 361 -1.55 -38.93 -16.35
N LEU A 362 -0.66 -38.95 -15.36
CA LEU A 362 0.44 -39.92 -15.29
C LEU A 362 -0.08 -41.35 -15.09
N VAL A 363 -1.03 -41.55 -14.18
CA VAL A 363 -1.71 -42.84 -13.98
C VAL A 363 -2.44 -43.26 -15.25
N GLY A 364 -3.14 -42.34 -15.92
CA GLY A 364 -3.81 -42.58 -17.18
C GLY A 364 -2.86 -43.00 -18.30
N ALA A 365 -1.70 -42.36 -18.41
CA ALA A 365 -0.67 -42.72 -19.38
C ALA A 365 -0.11 -44.12 -19.13
N VAL A 366 0.23 -44.43 -17.87
CA VAL A 366 0.71 -45.76 -17.45
C VAL A 366 -0.35 -46.83 -17.74
N ALA A 367 -1.61 -46.59 -17.36
CA ALA A 367 -2.72 -47.48 -17.65
C ALA A 367 -2.88 -47.72 -19.16
N GLY A 368 -2.81 -46.68 -19.98
CA GLY A 368 -2.88 -46.79 -21.44
C GLY A 368 -1.80 -47.69 -22.04
N ILE A 369 -0.55 -47.60 -21.54
CA ILE A 369 0.55 -48.47 -21.95
C ILE A 369 0.25 -49.93 -21.57
N PHE A 370 -0.17 -50.18 -20.32
CA PHE A 370 -0.51 -51.54 -19.88
C PHE A 370 -1.69 -52.13 -20.64
N THR A 371 -2.74 -51.35 -20.89
CA THR A 371 -3.89 -51.78 -21.70
C THR A 371 -3.46 -52.11 -23.12
N HIS A 372 -2.61 -51.29 -23.75
CA HIS A 372 -2.09 -51.57 -25.09
C HIS A 372 -1.24 -52.86 -25.11
N LEU A 373 -0.36 -53.04 -24.13
CA LEU A 373 0.48 -54.24 -24.02
C LEU A 373 -0.36 -55.49 -23.78
N PHE A 374 -1.35 -55.42 -22.88
CA PHE A 374 -2.27 -56.51 -22.59
C PHE A 374 -3.10 -56.89 -23.82
N ALA A 375 -3.67 -55.90 -24.52
CA ALA A 375 -4.37 -56.14 -25.77
C ALA A 375 -3.48 -56.79 -26.82
N ARG A 376 -2.21 -56.38 -26.95
CA ARG A 376 -1.24 -57.06 -27.82
C ARG A 376 -1.06 -58.52 -27.43
N VAL A 377 -0.84 -58.84 -26.15
CA VAL A 377 -0.64 -60.21 -25.66
C VAL A 377 -1.86 -61.11 -25.90
N VAL A 378 -3.06 -60.62 -25.55
CA VAL A 378 -4.32 -61.38 -25.73
C VAL A 378 -4.65 -61.60 -27.21
N THR A 379 -4.27 -60.68 -28.09
CA THR A 379 -4.51 -60.81 -29.54
C THR A 379 -3.47 -61.65 -30.29
N ILE A 380 -2.36 -62.08 -29.65
CA ILE A 380 -1.35 -63.00 -30.23
C ILE A 380 -1.98 -64.28 -30.82
N PRO A 381 -2.79 -65.07 -30.09
CA PRO A 381 -3.38 -66.30 -30.62
C PRO A 381 -4.31 -66.06 -31.81
N ILE A 382 -5.03 -64.94 -31.82
CA ILE A 382 -5.94 -64.56 -32.93
C ILE A 382 -5.13 -64.16 -34.17
N ARG A 383 -4.06 -63.36 -34.00
CA ARG A 383 -3.14 -63.00 -35.09
C ARG A 383 -2.45 -64.23 -35.67
N ARG A 384 -1.96 -65.14 -34.84
CA ARG A 384 -1.34 -66.41 -35.29
C ARG A 384 -2.29 -67.29 -36.10
N LYS A 385 -3.58 -67.33 -35.75
CA LYS A 385 -4.61 -68.03 -36.56
C LYS A 385 -4.88 -67.34 -37.90
N ARG A 386 -4.89 -66.01 -37.93
CA ARG A 386 -5.09 -65.22 -39.15
C ARG A 386 -3.92 -65.36 -40.13
N ASP A 387 -2.69 -65.41 -39.62
CA ASP A 387 -1.50 -65.59 -40.45
C ASP A 387 -1.46 -67.00 -41.05
N LYS A 388 -1.83 -68.05 -40.29
CA LYS A 388 -1.98 -69.43 -40.82
C LYS A 388 -3.06 -69.59 -41.89
N ASN A 389 -4.05 -68.70 -41.93
CA ASN A 389 -5.12 -68.69 -42.92
C ASN A 389 -4.89 -67.65 -44.04
N SER A 390 -3.72 -67.02 -44.10
CA SER A 390 -3.40 -66.09 -45.19
C SER A 390 -3.01 -66.83 -46.48
N PRO A 391 -3.41 -66.35 -47.68
CA PRO A 391 -3.21 -67.06 -48.96
C PRO A 391 -1.75 -67.28 -49.39
N ALA A 392 -0.77 -66.74 -48.65
CA ALA A 392 0.65 -66.85 -48.96
C ALA A 392 1.26 -68.21 -48.58
N ASP A 393 0.77 -68.85 -47.50
CA ASP A 393 1.32 -70.12 -47.01
C ASP A 393 0.70 -71.36 -47.66
N GLN A 394 -0.39 -71.23 -48.42
CA GLN A 394 -0.94 -72.34 -49.21
C GLN A 394 -0.19 -72.61 -50.52
N LYS A 395 0.84 -71.80 -50.86
CA LYS A 395 1.63 -71.97 -52.10
C LYS A 395 2.86 -72.86 -51.98
N SER A 396 3.17 -73.43 -50.81
CA SER A 396 4.35 -74.31 -50.64
C SER A 396 4.02 -75.81 -50.53
N ALA A 397 2.79 -76.23 -50.83
CA ALA A 397 2.38 -77.63 -50.83
C ALA A 397 1.93 -78.08 -52.23
N ASP A 398 2.81 -77.93 -53.22
CA ASP A 398 2.73 -78.68 -54.48
C ASP A 398 4.11 -79.26 -54.80
N PRO A 399 4.32 -80.58 -54.67
CA PRO A 399 5.59 -81.21 -54.94
C PRO A 399 5.86 -81.46 -56.44
N ASP A 400 4.95 -81.08 -57.35
CA ASP A 400 5.09 -81.36 -58.79
C ASP A 400 5.17 -80.07 -59.63
N ARG A 401 6.34 -79.41 -59.62
CA ARG A 401 6.68 -78.50 -60.72
C ARG A 401 8.15 -78.61 -61.11
N LYS A 402 8.37 -79.35 -62.20
CA LYS A 402 9.62 -79.40 -62.99
C LYS A 402 10.01 -78.04 -63.55
#